data_AF-A0A9X4ALU1-F1
#
_entry.id   AF-A0A9X4ALU1-F1
#
_cell.length_a   1.000
_cell.length_b   1.000
_cell.length_c   1.000
_cell.angle_alpha   90.00
_cell.angle_beta   90.00
_cell.angle_gamma   90.00
#
_symmetry.space_group_name_H-M   'P 1'
#
loop_
_entity.id
_entity.type
_entity.pdbx_description
1 polymer ?
#
loop_
_entity_poly.entity_id
_entity_poly.type
_entity_poly.pdbx_seq_one_letter_code
_entity_poly.pdbx_strand_id
1 'polypeptide(L)'
;MRILLILLFVIFLPFLSACNESANMEENIIGNPIKPYLRSDAVEHANENGDVILSAGRITNYQRLHSFLEHVEEGQPDSIRILIYGADGLPAFYNLVFNEKISYTYDQTQYMGDEPNSIMTTTCEEIVETEIRDKEAYVLSGCESDEVANTFLVRVELIMGIEGNIVKKSDSSLFIQDDKKEVEVKYTEETEFNSESKDEIKELKIGDEVRTWYSSQTFDTTPSKAIASRISTFVK
;
A
#
# COMPACT_ATOMS: atom_id res chain seq x y z
N MET A 1 -79.52 0.45 2.45
CA MET A 1 -78.94 0.97 1.21
C MET A 1 -77.50 1.41 1.48
N ARG A 2 -76.53 0.65 0.93
CA ARG A 2 -75.12 0.98 0.64
C ARG A 2 -74.24 1.44 1.82
N ILE A 3 -73.43 0.54 2.40
CA ILE A 3 -72.04 0.20 1.99
C ILE A 3 -71.11 1.42 2.10
N LEU A 4 -70.23 1.44 3.11
CA LEU A 4 -68.78 1.57 2.88
C LEU A 4 -67.99 1.09 4.11
N LEU A 5 -67.49 -0.14 4.02
CA LEU A 5 -66.38 -0.64 4.84
C LEU A 5 -65.11 0.08 4.37
N ILE A 6 -64.46 0.86 5.23
CA ILE A 6 -63.07 1.30 4.99
C ILE A 6 -62.21 0.49 5.95
N LEU A 7 -61.66 -0.62 5.44
CA LEU A 7 -60.61 -1.40 6.07
C LEU A 7 -59.33 -0.56 6.04
N LEU A 8 -59.02 0.07 7.17
CA LEU A 8 -57.75 0.77 7.41
C LEU A 8 -56.68 -0.30 7.73
N PHE A 9 -56.17 -0.94 6.67
CA PHE A 9 -55.01 -1.81 6.76
C PHE A 9 -53.75 -0.93 6.83
N VAL A 10 -53.45 -0.41 8.03
CA VAL A 10 -52.15 0.20 8.31
C VAL A 10 -51.15 -0.94 8.39
N ILE A 11 -50.58 -1.31 7.24
CA ILE A 11 -49.40 -2.16 7.18
C ILE A 11 -48.26 -1.33 7.76
N PHE A 12 -48.01 -1.53 9.05
CA PHE A 12 -46.79 -1.10 9.72
C PHE A 12 -45.65 -1.97 9.14
N LEU A 13 -45.16 -1.58 7.96
CA LEU A 13 -43.87 -2.05 7.46
C LEU A 13 -42.84 -1.50 8.44
N PRO A 14 -42.14 -2.34 9.25
CA PRO A 14 -40.96 -1.85 9.92
C PRO A 14 -39.99 -1.48 8.80
N PHE A 15 -39.82 -0.18 8.58
CA PHE A 15 -38.58 0.33 8.02
C PHE A 15 -37.51 -0.12 9.01
N LEU A 16 -36.94 -1.29 8.73
CA LEU A 16 -35.61 -1.62 9.17
C LEU A 16 -34.73 -0.55 8.51
N SER A 17 -34.58 0.59 9.18
CA SER A 17 -33.40 1.40 8.96
C SER A 17 -32.26 0.51 9.44
N ALA A 18 -31.69 -0.24 8.50
CA ALA A 18 -30.28 -0.56 8.60
C ALA A 18 -29.60 0.80 8.65
N CYS A 19 -29.29 1.27 9.87
CA CYS A 19 -28.27 2.27 10.04
C CYS A 19 -27.01 1.62 9.47
N ASN A 20 -26.70 1.92 8.22
CA ASN A 20 -25.35 1.79 7.73
C ASN A 20 -24.58 2.86 8.50
N GLU A 21 -24.09 2.50 9.69
CA GLU A 21 -23.12 3.29 10.41
C GLU A 21 -21.84 3.19 9.57
N SER A 22 -21.81 3.97 8.49
CA SER A 22 -20.55 4.47 7.98
C SER A 22 -19.95 5.20 9.16
N ALA A 23 -18.99 4.55 9.82
CA ALA A 23 -18.22 5.16 10.87
C ALA A 23 -17.52 6.36 10.23
N ASN A 24 -18.15 7.53 10.31
CA ASN A 24 -17.49 8.80 9.99
C ASN A 24 -16.34 8.91 10.99
N MET A 25 -15.16 8.49 10.56
CA MET A 25 -13.95 8.61 11.35
C MET A 25 -13.68 10.09 11.49
N GLU A 26 -13.59 10.57 12.72
CA GLU A 26 -13.28 11.98 12.98
C GLU A 26 -11.85 12.24 12.49
N GLU A 27 -11.67 13.25 11.63
CA GLU A 27 -10.41 13.60 10.99
C GLU A 27 -9.87 14.94 11.51
N ASN A 28 -8.54 15.06 11.61
CA ASN A 28 -7.88 16.32 11.96
C ASN A 28 -7.81 17.28 10.75
N ILE A 29 -7.19 18.44 10.94
CA ILE A 29 -7.12 19.51 9.94
C ILE A 29 -6.43 19.12 8.62
N ILE A 30 -5.71 17.98 8.59
CA ILE A 30 -5.04 17.45 7.40
C ILE A 30 -5.64 16.12 6.91
N GLY A 31 -6.81 15.73 7.43
CA GLY A 31 -7.54 14.53 6.98
C GLY A 31 -7.08 13.21 7.62
N ASN A 32 -6.28 13.24 8.69
CA ASN A 32 -5.86 12.03 9.39
C ASN A 32 -6.83 11.67 10.53
N PRO A 33 -7.03 10.38 10.83
CA PRO A 33 -7.84 9.93 11.95
C PRO A 33 -7.41 10.55 13.29
N ILE A 34 -8.35 11.17 14.02
CA ILE A 34 -8.13 11.70 15.38
C ILE A 34 -8.09 10.58 16.41
N LYS A 35 -8.95 9.57 16.25
CA LYS A 35 -9.00 8.44 17.19
C LYS A 35 -7.81 7.51 16.98
N PRO A 36 -7.32 6.85 18.05
CA PRO A 36 -6.23 5.87 17.94
C PRO A 36 -6.48 4.89 16.80
N TYR A 37 -5.63 4.95 15.77
CA TYR A 37 -5.78 4.12 14.59
C TYR A 37 -4.94 2.86 14.78
N LEU A 38 -5.58 1.83 15.35
CA LEU A 38 -4.91 0.60 15.73
C LEU A 38 -4.39 -0.14 14.50
N ARG A 39 -3.25 -0.81 14.67
CA ARG A 39 -2.59 -1.55 13.59
C ARG A 39 -3.49 -2.57 12.90
N SER A 40 -4.33 -3.29 13.65
CA SER A 40 -5.26 -4.27 13.08
C SER A 40 -6.22 -3.62 12.09
N ASP A 41 -6.80 -2.50 12.51
CA ASP A 41 -7.85 -1.81 11.79
C ASP A 41 -7.25 -1.13 10.54
N ALA A 42 -6.05 -0.56 10.68
CA ALA A 42 -5.32 -0.02 9.54
C ALA A 42 -5.05 -1.10 8.48
N VAL A 43 -4.53 -2.28 8.89
CA VAL A 43 -4.24 -3.36 7.93
C VAL A 43 -5.51 -3.86 7.24
N GLU A 44 -6.63 -3.93 7.95
CA GLU A 44 -7.92 -4.33 7.37
C GLU A 44 -8.42 -3.33 6.31
N HIS A 45 -8.24 -2.04 6.55
CA HIS A 45 -8.77 -0.96 5.69
C HIS A 45 -7.75 -0.34 4.71
N ALA A 46 -6.50 -0.81 4.70
CA ALA A 46 -5.41 -0.20 3.94
C ALA A 46 -5.75 -0.02 2.45
N ASN A 47 -6.34 -1.03 1.82
CA ASN A 47 -6.71 -0.99 0.42
C ASN A 47 -7.91 -0.08 0.16
N GLU A 48 -8.88 -0.04 1.08
CA GLU A 48 -10.08 0.79 0.96
C GLU A 48 -9.75 2.28 1.03
N ASN A 49 -8.78 2.63 1.89
CA ASN A 49 -8.34 4.00 2.11
C ASN A 49 -7.19 4.43 1.18
N GLY A 50 -6.56 3.50 0.47
CA GLY A 50 -5.32 3.77 -0.25
C GLY A 50 -4.15 4.12 0.68
N ASP A 51 -4.16 3.58 1.90
CA ASP A 51 -3.11 3.78 2.90
C ASP A 51 -2.00 2.75 2.70
N VAL A 52 -0.75 3.18 2.85
CA VAL A 52 0.42 2.29 2.92
C VAL A 52 0.83 2.11 4.35
N ILE A 53 1.05 0.87 4.78
CA ILE A 53 1.37 0.60 6.18
C ILE A 53 2.74 -0.03 6.29
N LEU A 54 3.60 0.59 7.10
CA LEU A 54 4.90 0.08 7.47
C LEU A 54 4.87 -0.34 8.94
N SER A 55 5.09 -1.62 9.18
CA SER A 55 5.04 -2.20 10.52
C SER A 55 6.05 -3.32 10.67
N ALA A 56 6.97 -3.17 11.62
CA ALA A 56 8.04 -4.14 11.88
C ALA A 56 8.81 -4.57 10.60
N GLY A 57 9.09 -3.60 9.70
CA GLY A 57 9.79 -3.82 8.43
C GLY A 57 8.92 -4.37 7.29
N ARG A 58 7.66 -4.73 7.57
CA ARG A 58 6.71 -5.20 6.54
C ARG A 58 5.94 -4.03 5.97
N ILE A 59 5.66 -4.10 4.68
CA ILE A 59 4.82 -3.15 3.96
C ILE A 59 3.49 -3.81 3.57
N THR A 60 2.37 -3.12 3.81
CA THR A 60 1.05 -3.43 3.26
C THR A 60 0.69 -2.37 2.24
N ASN A 61 0.04 -2.76 1.14
CA ASN A 61 -0.32 -1.87 0.03
C ASN A 61 0.92 -1.21 -0.61
N TYR A 62 2.00 -1.98 -0.81
CA TYR A 62 3.24 -1.50 -1.44
C TYR A 62 2.99 -0.86 -2.80
N GLN A 63 2.00 -1.35 -3.52
CA GLN A 63 1.70 -0.89 -4.87
C GLN A 63 1.16 0.51 -4.91
N ARG A 64 0.41 0.92 -3.89
CA ARG A 64 0.02 2.31 -3.75
C ARG A 64 1.25 3.22 -3.63
N LEU A 65 2.29 2.79 -2.91
CA LEU A 65 3.58 3.49 -2.84
C LEU A 65 4.25 3.52 -4.21
N HIS A 66 4.34 2.38 -4.89
CA HIS A 66 4.93 2.31 -6.22
C HIS A 66 4.22 3.22 -7.24
N SER A 67 2.90 3.15 -7.35
CA SER A 67 2.13 4.02 -8.26
C SER A 67 2.29 5.50 -7.93
N PHE A 68 2.41 5.86 -6.65
CA PHE A 68 2.71 7.25 -6.27
C PHE A 68 4.09 7.68 -6.79
N LEU A 69 5.10 6.81 -6.69
CA LEU A 69 6.44 7.08 -7.21
C LEU A 69 6.45 7.20 -8.74
N GLU A 70 5.76 6.30 -9.46
CA GLU A 70 5.57 6.40 -10.91
C GLU A 70 4.91 7.73 -11.30
N HIS A 71 3.83 8.13 -10.60
CA HIS A 71 3.15 9.39 -10.86
C HIS A 71 4.06 10.61 -10.61
N VAL A 72 4.90 10.58 -9.58
CA VAL A 72 5.90 11.63 -9.33
C VAL A 72 6.90 11.72 -10.49
N GLU A 73 7.43 10.59 -10.95
CA GLU A 73 8.37 10.54 -12.08
C GLU A 73 7.73 11.04 -13.39
N GLU A 74 6.48 10.66 -13.65
CA GLU A 74 5.72 11.06 -14.84
C GLU A 74 5.15 12.49 -14.77
N GLY A 75 5.31 13.18 -13.64
CA GLY A 75 4.74 14.52 -13.44
C GLY A 75 3.21 14.53 -13.30
N GLN A 76 2.60 13.40 -12.93
CA GLN A 76 1.17 13.25 -12.72
C GLN A 76 0.79 13.57 -11.26
N PRO A 77 -0.15 14.50 -11.00
CA PRO A 77 -0.56 14.81 -9.64
C PRO A 77 -1.14 13.59 -8.91
N ASP A 78 -0.66 13.32 -7.70
CA ASP A 78 -1.11 12.21 -6.87
C ASP A 78 -0.90 12.50 -5.36
N SER A 79 -1.54 11.73 -4.47
CA SER A 79 -1.40 11.88 -3.03
C SER A 79 -1.44 10.56 -2.28
N ILE A 80 -0.46 10.32 -1.42
CA ILE A 80 -0.35 9.09 -0.64
C ILE A 80 -0.28 9.40 0.87
N ARG A 81 -0.85 8.51 1.67
CA ARG A 81 -0.68 8.48 3.12
C ARG A 81 0.01 7.21 3.54
N ILE A 82 1.12 7.35 4.25
CA ILE A 82 1.92 6.24 4.77
C ILE A 82 1.85 6.27 6.30
N LEU A 83 1.50 5.12 6.90
CA LEU A 83 1.43 4.92 8.34
C LEU A 83 2.63 4.10 8.78
N ILE A 84 3.47 4.66 9.64
CA ILE A 84 4.60 3.96 10.21
C ILE A 84 4.34 3.68 11.69
N TYR A 85 4.22 2.41 12.03
CA TYR A 85 3.94 1.97 13.40
C TYR A 85 5.23 1.75 14.20
N GLY A 86 5.32 2.43 15.34
CA GLY A 86 6.33 2.19 16.36
C GLY A 86 6.05 0.95 17.23
N ALA A 87 6.89 0.76 18.24
CA ALA A 87 6.74 -0.31 19.23
C ALA A 87 5.56 -0.07 20.21
N ASP A 88 5.15 1.19 20.34
CA ASP A 88 3.99 1.66 21.08
C ASP A 88 2.65 1.31 20.41
N GLY A 89 2.67 0.95 19.12
CA GLY A 89 1.49 0.48 18.39
C GLY A 89 0.60 1.60 17.85
N LEU A 90 1.04 2.85 17.94
CA LEU A 90 0.40 4.02 17.33
C LEU A 90 1.16 4.43 16.06
N PRO A 91 0.47 4.90 15.02
CA PRO A 91 1.14 5.33 13.80
C PRO A 91 1.59 6.78 13.91
N ALA A 92 2.71 7.08 13.24
CA ALA A 92 2.91 8.40 12.66
C ALA A 92 2.44 8.38 11.19
N PHE A 93 1.78 9.44 10.76
CA PHE A 93 1.32 9.63 9.40
C PHE A 93 2.30 10.46 8.59
N TYR A 94 2.55 10.02 7.37
CA TYR A 94 3.44 10.62 6.41
C TYR A 94 2.60 10.88 5.16
N ASN A 95 2.06 12.08 5.07
CA ASN A 95 1.20 12.49 3.97
C ASN A 95 2.05 13.19 2.91
N LEU A 96 2.02 12.70 1.68
CA LEU A 96 2.68 13.31 0.54
C LEU A 96 1.63 13.67 -0.50
N VAL A 97 1.70 14.92 -0.97
CA VAL A 97 0.88 15.39 -2.10
C VAL A 97 1.83 15.92 -3.15
N PHE A 98 1.81 15.32 -4.33
CA PHE A 98 2.60 15.75 -5.46
C PHE A 98 1.74 16.56 -6.43
N ASN A 99 2.21 17.77 -6.72
CA ASN A 99 1.70 18.64 -7.77
C ASN A 99 2.83 19.62 -8.16
N GLU A 100 3.61 19.24 -9.17
CA GLU A 100 4.90 19.87 -9.56
C GLU A 100 6.02 19.74 -8.50
N LYS A 101 5.67 19.90 -7.22
CA LYS A 101 6.52 19.65 -6.05
C LYS A 101 5.80 18.75 -5.05
N ILE A 102 6.54 18.21 -4.09
CA ILE A 102 6.02 17.36 -3.03
C ILE A 102 5.73 18.21 -1.79
N SER A 103 4.47 18.31 -1.41
CA SER A 103 4.08 18.78 -0.08
C SER A 103 4.10 17.60 0.88
N TYR A 104 5.00 17.63 1.86
CA TYR A 104 5.12 16.61 2.91
C TYR A 104 4.55 17.12 4.22
N THR A 105 3.69 16.31 4.85
CA THR A 105 3.22 16.53 6.22
C THR A 105 3.55 15.31 7.07
N TYR A 106 4.29 15.55 8.16
CA TYR A 106 4.54 14.58 9.21
C TYR A 106 3.60 14.86 10.38
N ASP A 107 2.77 13.88 10.72
CA ASP A 107 1.77 13.97 11.78
C ASP A 107 1.93 12.81 12.77
N GLN A 108 2.26 13.17 14.00
CA GLN A 108 2.46 12.29 15.14
C GLN A 108 1.47 12.58 16.28
N THR A 109 0.33 13.22 15.96
CA THR A 109 -0.74 13.55 16.93
C THR A 109 -1.32 12.33 17.64
N GLN A 110 -1.32 11.15 17.01
CA GLN A 110 -1.72 9.90 17.66
C GLN A 110 -0.89 9.59 18.90
N TYR A 111 0.41 9.89 18.84
CA TYR A 111 1.36 9.67 19.93
C TYR A 111 1.49 10.89 20.86
N MET A 112 1.56 12.09 20.29
CA MET A 112 1.86 13.33 21.02
C MET A 112 0.62 14.13 21.45
N GLY A 113 -0.56 13.85 20.91
CA GLY A 113 -1.71 14.73 21.03
C GLY A 113 -1.48 16.10 20.37
N ASP A 114 -2.10 17.14 20.91
CA ASP A 114 -2.04 18.53 20.40
C ASP A 114 -0.78 19.29 20.83
N GLU A 115 0.31 18.59 21.14
CA GLU A 115 1.57 19.21 21.54
C GLU A 115 2.21 19.99 20.37
N PRO A 116 3.02 21.03 20.64
CA PRO A 116 3.76 21.74 19.60
C PRO A 116 4.58 20.78 18.73
N ASN A 117 4.60 21.02 17.42
CA ASN A 117 5.29 20.18 16.43
C ASN A 117 4.76 18.73 16.33
N SER A 118 3.54 18.46 16.82
CA SER A 118 2.83 17.21 16.53
C SER A 118 2.45 17.08 15.06
N ILE A 119 2.33 18.20 14.36
CA ILE A 119 2.19 18.28 12.90
C ILE A 119 3.27 19.23 12.37
N MET A 120 4.06 18.74 11.40
CA MET A 120 5.13 19.49 10.74
C MET A 120 5.00 19.36 9.23
N THR A 121 5.34 20.39 8.48
CA THR A 121 5.24 20.40 7.01
C THR A 121 6.49 20.95 6.35
N THR A 122 6.75 20.50 5.12
CA THR A 122 7.76 21.07 4.22
C THR A 122 7.35 20.83 2.77
N THR A 123 7.87 21.64 1.86
CA THR A 123 7.83 21.38 0.42
C THR A 123 9.18 20.83 -0.02
N CYS A 124 9.20 19.88 -0.96
CA CYS A 124 10.40 19.22 -1.50
C CYS A 124 10.32 19.10 -3.03
N GLU A 125 11.47 18.98 -3.70
CA GLU A 125 11.52 18.86 -5.16
C GLU A 125 11.30 17.41 -5.63
N GLU A 126 11.86 16.43 -4.91
CA GLU A 126 11.88 15.04 -5.38
C GLU A 126 11.88 14.01 -4.23
N ILE A 127 11.56 12.76 -4.59
CA ILE A 127 11.78 11.56 -3.77
C ILE A 127 12.92 10.78 -4.41
N VAL A 128 13.93 10.45 -3.60
CA VAL A 128 15.11 9.72 -4.06
C VAL A 128 15.09 8.32 -3.51
N GLU A 129 15.17 7.32 -4.39
CA GLU A 129 15.47 5.94 -4.04
C GLU A 129 16.95 5.81 -3.67
N THR A 130 17.23 5.16 -2.55
CA THR A 130 18.56 4.93 -2.02
C THR A 130 18.64 3.58 -1.33
N GLU A 131 19.85 3.15 -0.97
CA GLU A 131 20.08 1.89 -0.28
C GLU A 131 20.64 2.15 1.12
N ILE A 132 19.91 1.74 2.16
CA ILE A 132 20.31 1.90 3.56
C ILE A 132 20.31 0.55 4.26
N ARG A 133 21.51 0.06 4.58
CA ARG A 133 21.74 -1.26 5.21
C ARG A 133 21.16 -2.40 4.37
N ASP A 134 21.49 -2.40 3.08
CA ASP A 134 21.07 -3.41 2.11
C ASP A 134 19.54 -3.50 1.93
N LYS A 135 18.84 -2.38 2.19
CA LYS A 135 17.39 -2.23 2.03
C LYS A 135 17.10 -1.01 1.19
N GLU A 136 16.15 -1.18 0.28
CA GLU A 136 15.57 -0.08 -0.50
C GLU A 136 14.94 0.92 0.46
N ALA A 137 15.25 2.19 0.24
CA ALA A 137 14.79 3.28 1.05
C ALA A 137 14.43 4.49 0.19
N TYR A 138 13.42 5.24 0.61
CA TYR A 138 13.02 6.48 -0.02
C TYR A 138 13.22 7.64 0.95
N VAL A 139 13.85 8.70 0.45
CA VAL A 139 14.12 9.95 1.18
C VAL A 139 13.64 11.15 0.37
N LEU A 140 13.29 12.24 1.05
CA LEU A 140 12.96 13.51 0.41
C LEU A 140 14.22 14.34 0.15
N SER A 141 14.26 15.05 -0.98
CA SER A 141 15.38 15.90 -1.39
C SER A 141 14.89 17.26 -1.91
N GLY A 142 15.77 18.26 -1.87
CA GLY A 142 15.45 19.63 -2.29
C GLY A 142 14.40 20.32 -1.41
N CYS A 143 14.40 20.05 -0.11
CA CYS A 143 13.34 20.51 0.78
C CYS A 143 13.57 21.92 1.34
N GLU A 144 12.48 22.64 1.61
CA GLU A 144 12.50 23.94 2.30
C GLU A 144 12.95 23.83 3.77
N SER A 145 12.62 22.71 4.42
CA SER A 145 13.07 22.37 5.77
C SER A 145 13.69 20.98 5.82
N ASP A 146 15.02 20.93 5.92
CA ASP A 146 15.76 19.67 6.12
C ASP A 146 15.36 18.98 7.42
N GLU A 147 15.04 19.74 8.48
CA GLU A 147 14.61 19.17 9.77
C GLU A 147 13.35 18.33 9.62
N VAL A 148 12.35 18.85 8.89
CA VAL A 148 11.12 18.12 8.61
C VAL A 148 11.37 17.03 7.58
N ALA A 149 12.12 17.29 6.51
CA ALA A 149 12.43 16.28 5.50
C ALA A 149 13.10 15.03 6.09
N ASN A 150 13.99 15.21 7.07
CA ASN A 150 14.70 14.13 7.74
C ASN A 150 13.80 13.24 8.61
N THR A 151 12.54 13.62 8.88
CA THR A 151 11.58 12.69 9.49
C THR A 151 11.12 11.64 8.48
N PHE A 152 11.15 11.92 7.18
CA PHE A 152 10.76 10.99 6.13
C PHE A 152 11.90 9.99 5.83
N LEU A 153 11.74 8.76 6.32
CA LEU A 153 12.57 7.62 5.94
C LEU A 153 11.70 6.37 5.80
N VAL A 154 11.30 6.08 4.57
CA VAL A 154 10.60 4.84 4.25
C VAL A 154 11.64 3.79 3.90
N ARG A 155 11.70 2.69 4.65
CA ARG A 155 12.55 1.54 4.35
C ARG A 155 11.67 0.35 4.05
N VAL A 156 11.82 -0.20 2.85
CA VAL A 156 11.07 -1.36 2.41
C VAL A 156 11.98 -2.57 2.48
N GLU A 157 11.57 -3.59 3.23
CA GLU A 157 12.22 -4.89 3.19
C GLU A 157 11.48 -5.76 2.17
N LEU A 158 11.91 -5.67 0.92
CA LEU A 158 11.45 -6.61 -0.10
C LEU A 158 11.94 -8.01 0.26
N ILE A 159 11.01 -8.95 0.43
CA ILE A 159 11.34 -10.33 0.74
C ILE A 159 11.89 -10.94 -0.54
N MET A 160 13.20 -11.23 -0.58
CA MET A 160 13.79 -11.98 -1.68
C MET A 160 12.99 -13.26 -1.92
N GLY A 161 12.46 -13.37 -3.13
CA GLY A 161 11.60 -14.47 -3.53
C GLY A 161 12.40 -15.67 -4.00
N ILE A 162 11.91 -16.33 -5.05
CA ILE A 162 12.60 -17.40 -5.76
C ILE A 162 13.31 -16.87 -7.00
N GLU A 163 14.49 -17.42 -7.25
CA GLU A 163 15.23 -17.31 -8.50
C GLU A 163 15.20 -18.68 -9.18
N GLY A 164 14.70 -18.75 -10.41
CA GLY A 164 14.53 -20.02 -11.10
C GLY A 164 13.83 -19.89 -12.44
N ASN A 165 13.46 -21.02 -13.03
CA ASN A 165 12.83 -21.07 -14.35
C ASN A 165 11.30 -21.11 -14.22
N ILE A 166 10.60 -20.43 -15.12
CA ILE A 166 9.15 -20.57 -15.26
C ILE A 166 8.85 -21.98 -15.81
N VAL A 167 8.21 -22.84 -15.03
CA VAL A 167 7.86 -24.21 -15.43
C VAL A 167 6.38 -24.37 -15.79
N LYS A 168 5.51 -23.50 -15.26
CA LYS A 168 4.10 -23.40 -15.66
C LYS A 168 3.65 -21.94 -15.57
N LYS A 169 2.63 -21.60 -16.35
CA LYS A 169 2.03 -20.27 -16.38
C LYS A 169 0.50 -20.39 -16.45
N SER A 170 -0.19 -19.56 -15.69
CA SER A 170 -1.63 -19.28 -15.80
C SER A 170 -1.85 -17.81 -16.09
N ASP A 171 -3.10 -17.35 -16.10
CA ASP A 171 -3.43 -15.95 -16.36
C ASP A 171 -2.90 -14.99 -15.28
N SER A 172 -2.76 -15.46 -14.03
CA SER A 172 -2.36 -14.64 -12.87
C SER A 172 -1.34 -15.31 -11.94
N SER A 173 -0.72 -16.42 -12.37
CA SER A 173 0.34 -17.09 -11.61
C SER A 173 1.46 -17.61 -12.52
N LEU A 174 2.69 -17.55 -12.02
CA LEU A 174 3.84 -18.27 -12.55
C LEU A 174 4.22 -19.37 -11.55
N PHE A 175 4.50 -20.56 -12.05
CA PHE A 175 5.14 -21.61 -11.26
C PHE A 175 6.62 -21.54 -11.56
N ILE A 176 7.41 -21.14 -10.58
CA ILE A 176 8.84 -20.94 -10.71
C ILE A 176 9.54 -22.05 -9.95
N GLN A 177 10.49 -22.72 -10.61
CA GLN A 177 11.22 -23.84 -10.05
C GLN A 177 12.72 -23.53 -10.00
N ASP A 178 13.30 -23.71 -8.82
CA ASP A 178 14.74 -23.80 -8.59
C ASP A 178 15.15 -25.27 -8.38
N ASP A 179 16.42 -25.52 -8.06
CA ASP A 179 16.94 -26.88 -7.83
C ASP A 179 16.29 -27.64 -6.66
N LYS A 180 15.55 -26.95 -5.79
CA LYS A 180 15.05 -27.46 -4.50
C LYS A 180 13.53 -27.48 -4.41
N LYS A 181 12.83 -26.54 -5.04
CA LYS A 181 11.39 -26.32 -4.85
C LYS A 181 10.72 -25.66 -6.05
N GLU A 182 9.41 -25.88 -6.15
CA GLU A 182 8.49 -25.14 -7.01
C GLU A 182 7.67 -24.18 -6.12
N VAL A 183 7.52 -22.94 -6.56
CA VAL A 183 6.67 -21.92 -5.92
C VAL A 183 5.66 -21.41 -6.94
N GLU A 184 4.37 -21.42 -6.57
CA GLU A 184 3.34 -20.68 -7.31
C GLU A 184 3.40 -19.21 -6.87
N VAL A 185 3.94 -18.37 -7.75
CA VAL A 185 4.01 -16.93 -7.57
C VAL A 185 2.83 -16.29 -8.30
N LYS A 186 1.87 -15.81 -7.52
CA LYS A 186 0.77 -14.98 -8.04
C LYS A 186 1.30 -13.61 -8.39
N TYR A 187 0.88 -13.11 -9.54
CA TYR A 187 1.11 -11.74 -9.94
C TYR A 187 -0.25 -11.07 -10.21
N THR A 188 -0.28 -9.77 -9.98
CA THR A 188 -1.46 -8.92 -10.13
C THR A 188 -1.13 -7.79 -11.11
N GLU A 189 -2.09 -6.92 -11.43
CA GLU A 189 -1.84 -5.65 -12.15
C GLU A 189 -0.81 -4.75 -11.42
N GLU A 190 -0.57 -5.10 -10.17
CA GLU A 190 0.19 -4.46 -9.12
C GLU A 190 1.61 -5.05 -8.99
N THR A 191 1.96 -6.11 -9.71
CA THR A 191 3.32 -6.69 -9.69
C THR A 191 4.24 -5.94 -10.65
N GLU A 192 5.40 -5.47 -10.18
CA GLU A 192 6.41 -4.83 -11.02
C GLU A 192 7.10 -5.84 -11.94
N PHE A 193 7.31 -5.49 -13.21
CA PHE A 193 8.09 -6.28 -14.17
C PHE A 193 9.28 -5.45 -14.68
N ASN A 194 10.48 -6.03 -14.68
CA ASN A 194 11.73 -5.29 -14.89
C ASN A 194 12.07 -4.95 -16.36
N SER A 195 11.07 -4.70 -17.20
CA SER A 195 11.24 -4.26 -18.59
C SER A 195 10.36 -3.05 -18.87
N GLU A 196 10.83 -2.14 -19.72
CA GLU A 196 10.30 -0.82 -20.06
C GLU A 196 8.86 -0.80 -20.62
N SER A 197 8.08 -1.88 -20.52
CA SER A 197 6.66 -1.90 -20.89
C SER A 197 5.80 -2.83 -20.02
N LYS A 198 4.65 -2.33 -19.58
CA LYS A 198 3.60 -3.05 -18.82
C LYS A 198 2.96 -4.23 -19.60
N ASP A 199 3.31 -4.45 -20.86
CA ASP A 199 2.75 -5.52 -21.72
C ASP A 199 3.49 -6.88 -21.67
N GLU A 200 4.65 -6.97 -21.00
CA GLU A 200 5.51 -8.15 -21.04
C GLU A 200 5.09 -9.37 -20.20
N ILE A 201 4.04 -9.28 -19.38
CA ILE A 201 3.46 -10.49 -18.77
C ILE A 201 3.10 -11.50 -19.86
N LYS A 202 2.65 -11.03 -21.03
CA LYS A 202 2.38 -11.89 -22.19
C LYS A 202 3.64 -12.48 -22.80
N GLU A 203 4.78 -11.82 -22.64
CA GLU A 203 6.06 -12.19 -23.23
C GLU A 203 6.85 -13.21 -22.41
N LEU A 204 6.67 -13.24 -21.09
CA LEU A 204 7.23 -14.29 -20.23
C LEU A 204 6.80 -15.69 -20.70
N LYS A 205 7.77 -16.54 -21.00
CA LYS A 205 7.60 -17.90 -21.51
C LYS A 205 8.04 -18.93 -20.50
N ILE A 206 7.45 -20.12 -20.63
CA ILE A 206 7.97 -21.31 -19.96
C ILE A 206 9.43 -21.51 -20.40
N GLY A 207 10.32 -21.65 -19.43
CA GLY A 207 11.76 -21.76 -19.60
C GLY A 207 12.54 -20.47 -19.38
N ASP A 208 11.87 -19.31 -19.25
CA ASP A 208 12.56 -18.07 -18.90
C ASP A 208 13.06 -18.13 -17.45
N GLU A 209 14.27 -17.65 -17.26
CA GLU A 209 14.88 -17.51 -15.95
C GLU A 209 14.47 -16.17 -15.36
N VAL A 210 13.95 -16.20 -14.13
CA VAL A 210 13.41 -15.03 -13.44
C VAL A 210 13.87 -14.98 -11.99
N ARG A 211 13.96 -13.77 -11.45
CA ARG A 211 14.08 -13.48 -10.03
C ARG A 211 12.80 -12.79 -9.55
N THR A 212 12.33 -13.17 -8.38
CA THR A 212 11.13 -12.58 -7.77
C THR A 212 11.44 -11.94 -6.43
N TRP A 213 10.60 -10.98 -6.06
CA TRP A 213 10.49 -10.42 -4.73
C TRP A 213 9.04 -10.56 -4.30
N TYR A 214 8.80 -10.91 -3.05
CA TYR A 214 7.46 -11.12 -2.53
C TYR A 214 6.99 -9.93 -1.73
N SER A 215 5.72 -9.57 -1.89
CA SER A 215 5.05 -8.56 -1.07
C SER A 215 4.78 -9.04 0.36
N SER A 216 4.88 -10.35 0.60
CA SER A 216 4.67 -10.98 1.91
C SER A 216 5.36 -12.34 2.00
N GLN A 217 5.42 -12.92 3.21
CA GLN A 217 5.98 -14.27 3.40
C GLN A 217 5.17 -15.32 2.62
N THR A 218 5.85 -16.36 2.14
CA THR A 218 5.21 -17.49 1.43
C THR A 218 4.20 -18.21 2.31
N PHE A 219 3.08 -18.63 1.73
CA PHE A 219 2.11 -19.53 2.37
C PHE A 219 2.64 -20.96 2.36
N ASP A 220 2.63 -21.61 3.52
CA ASP A 220 3.05 -23.00 3.70
C ASP A 220 2.05 -23.97 3.05
N THR A 221 2.24 -24.17 1.75
CA THR A 221 1.39 -24.94 0.83
C THR A 221 2.26 -25.78 -0.09
N THR A 222 1.67 -26.70 -0.87
CA THR A 222 2.41 -27.54 -1.83
C THR A 222 1.80 -27.43 -3.23
N PRO A 223 2.46 -26.76 -4.20
CA PRO A 223 3.70 -25.96 -4.04
C PRO A 223 3.45 -24.76 -3.12
N SER A 224 4.53 -24.20 -2.56
CA SER A 224 4.42 -22.97 -1.74
C SER A 224 3.85 -21.84 -2.60
N LYS A 225 3.06 -20.95 -2.00
CA LYS A 225 2.43 -19.84 -2.71
C LYS A 225 3.00 -18.51 -2.23
N ALA A 226 3.18 -17.56 -3.13
CA ALA A 226 3.56 -16.18 -2.81
C ALA A 226 2.81 -15.20 -3.70
N ILE A 227 2.80 -13.93 -3.30
CA ILE A 227 2.39 -12.81 -4.16
C ILE A 227 3.66 -12.04 -4.49
N ALA A 228 3.94 -11.84 -5.77
CA ALA A 228 5.09 -11.07 -6.20
C ALA A 228 4.84 -9.57 -6.00
N SER A 229 5.79 -8.89 -5.37
CA SER A 229 5.95 -7.45 -5.50
C SER A 229 6.66 -7.10 -6.80
N ARG A 230 7.67 -7.89 -7.19
CA ARG A 230 8.45 -7.69 -8.42
C ARG A 230 8.87 -9.00 -9.06
N ILE A 231 8.93 -9.03 -10.39
CA ILE A 231 9.45 -10.12 -11.21
C ILE A 231 10.43 -9.52 -12.23
N SER A 232 11.67 -9.98 -12.22
CA SER A 232 12.70 -9.59 -13.19
C SER A 232 13.10 -10.79 -14.01
N THR A 233 13.20 -10.62 -15.32
CA THR A 233 13.92 -11.56 -16.18
C THR A 233 15.42 -11.39 -16.01
N PHE A 234 16.19 -12.45 -16.25
CA PHE A 234 17.62 -12.33 -16.52
C PHE A 234 17.78 -12.00 -18.01
N VAL A 235 18.09 -10.75 -18.32
CA VAL A 235 18.50 -10.38 -19.68
C VAL A 235 19.84 -11.07 -19.96
N LYS A 236 19.87 -11.97 -20.94
CA LYS A 236 21.09 -12.55 -21.48
C LYS A 236 21.68 -11.66 -22.57
#